data_AF-A0A0E4H035-F1
#
_entry.id   AF-A0A0E4H035-F1
#
_cell.length_a   1.000
_cell.length_b   1.000
_cell.length_c   1.000
_cell.angle_alpha   90.00
_cell.angle_beta   90.00
_cell.angle_gamma   90.00
#
_symmetry.space_group_name_H-M   'P 1'
#
loop_
_entity.id
_entity.type
_entity.pdbx_description
1 polymer ?
#
loop_
_entity_poly.entity_id
_entity_poly.type
_entity_poly.pdbx_seq_one_letter_code
_entity_poly.pdbx_strand_id
1 'polypeptide(L)'
;MSRVRPVPGSHALLHCAYWTGAVVDAAMVIPLLVPGVAAAMLGVNPFAPGADYRYVAGLSAALMAGWAALLVWADREPVARRGILLLTVCPVVLGLAAAGGYAMASGLVRPVHMVPTLALQLGIAVMFLAAYRRAGALAREAADRLKD
;
A
#
# COMPACT_ATOMS: atom_id res chain seq x y z
N MET A 1 -34.92 -13.43 -19.03
CA MET A 1 -33.68 -13.44 -18.21
C MET A 1 -32.73 -12.37 -18.74
N SER A 2 -32.77 -11.16 -18.18
CA SER A 2 -31.85 -10.08 -18.59
C SER A 2 -30.51 -10.31 -17.89
N ARG A 3 -29.44 -10.60 -18.64
CA ARG A 3 -28.08 -10.52 -18.12
C ARG A 3 -27.76 -9.05 -17.88
N VAL A 4 -28.00 -8.58 -16.66
CA VAL A 4 -27.49 -7.29 -16.21
C VAL A 4 -25.96 -7.38 -16.27
N ARG A 5 -25.36 -6.67 -17.23
CA ARG A 5 -23.91 -6.61 -17.36
C ARG A 5 -23.34 -6.04 -16.03
N PRO A 6 -22.27 -6.62 -15.48
CA PRO A 6 -21.60 -6.03 -14.33
C PRO A 6 -21.23 -4.59 -14.66
N VAL A 7 -21.53 -3.65 -13.75
CA VAL A 7 -21.21 -2.24 -13.91
C VAL A 7 -19.68 -2.12 -14.10
N PRO A 8 -19.19 -1.72 -15.29
CA PRO A 8 -17.78 -1.84 -15.67
C PRO A 8 -16.79 -1.16 -14.71
N GLY A 9 -17.24 -0.13 -13.98
CA GLY A 9 -16.40 0.65 -13.07
C GLY A 9 -16.13 0.01 -11.71
N SER A 10 -16.94 -0.95 -11.25
CA SER A 10 -16.87 -1.47 -9.87
C SER A 10 -15.64 -2.34 -9.63
N HIS A 11 -15.32 -3.18 -10.61
CA HIS A 11 -14.16 -4.05 -10.57
C HIS A 11 -12.88 -3.29 -10.94
N ALA A 12 -12.99 -2.29 -11.84
CA ALA A 12 -11.86 -1.46 -12.24
C ALA A 12 -11.20 -0.73 -11.04
N LEU A 13 -11.99 -0.20 -10.10
CA LEU A 13 -11.45 0.43 -8.88
C LEU A 13 -10.66 -0.56 -8.00
N LEU A 14 -11.15 -1.80 -7.87
CA LEU A 14 -10.48 -2.85 -7.10
C LEU A 14 -9.14 -3.22 -7.72
N HIS A 15 -9.14 -3.50 -9.03
CA HIS A 15 -7.91 -3.81 -9.76
C HIS A 15 -6.91 -2.65 -9.72
N CYS A 16 -7.40 -1.42 -9.90
CA CYS A 16 -6.57 -0.22 -9.79
C CYS A 16 -5.94 -0.08 -8.40
N ALA A 17 -6.71 -0.35 -7.33
CA ALA A 17 -6.19 -0.29 -5.97
C ALA A 17 -5.09 -1.34 -5.72
N TYR A 18 -5.31 -2.61 -6.12
CA TYR A 18 -4.30 -3.66 -5.97
C TYR A 18 -3.03 -3.36 -6.77
N TRP A 19 -3.16 -2.96 -8.03
CA TRP A 19 -2.00 -2.62 -8.87
C TRP A 19 -1.26 -1.38 -8.39
N THR A 20 -1.97 -0.33 -7.99
CA THR A 20 -1.34 0.88 -7.47
C THR A 20 -0.54 0.57 -6.21
N GLY A 21 -1.10 -0.21 -5.29
CA GLY A 21 -0.37 -0.67 -4.10
C GLY A 21 0.85 -1.51 -4.45
N ALA A 22 0.70 -2.49 -5.35
CA ALA A 22 1.80 -3.35 -5.77
C ALA A 22 2.96 -2.56 -6.41
N VAL A 23 2.63 -1.57 -7.24
CA VAL A 23 3.63 -0.68 -7.87
C VAL A 23 4.32 0.18 -6.83
N VAL A 24 3.57 0.76 -5.88
CA VAL A 24 4.15 1.58 -4.81
C VAL A 24 5.08 0.75 -3.92
N ASP A 25 4.65 -0.43 -3.49
CA ASP A 25 5.47 -1.32 -2.65
C ASP A 25 6.73 -1.78 -3.40
N ALA A 26 6.60 -2.16 -4.68
CA ALA A 26 7.75 -2.50 -5.51
C ALA A 26 8.70 -1.31 -5.72
N ALA A 27 8.17 -0.10 -5.90
CA ALA A 27 8.99 1.10 -6.04
C ALA A 27 9.75 1.43 -4.74
N MET A 28 9.18 1.14 -3.56
CA MET A 28 9.83 1.35 -2.27
C MET A 28 10.99 0.38 -1.98
N VAL A 29 11.10 -0.72 -2.71
CA VAL A 29 12.27 -1.61 -2.64
C VAL A 29 13.56 -0.87 -3.04
N ILE A 30 13.48 0.02 -4.03
CA ILE A 30 14.64 0.74 -4.57
C ILE A 30 15.30 1.65 -3.54
N PRO A 31 14.60 2.60 -2.89
CA PRO A 31 15.21 3.45 -1.86
C PRO A 31 15.71 2.65 -0.66
N LEU A 32 15.08 1.52 -0.32
CA LEU A 32 15.55 0.65 0.77
C LEU A 32 16.91 0.00 0.46
N LEU A 33 17.13 -0.42 -0.79
CA LEU A 33 18.40 -1.07 -1.19
C LEU A 33 19.47 -0.06 -1.62
N VAL A 34 19.07 1.14 -2.04
CA VAL A 34 19.98 2.17 -2.58
C VAL A 34 19.89 3.44 -1.71
N PRO A 35 20.81 3.62 -0.74
CA PRO A 35 20.79 4.76 0.19
C PRO A 35 20.80 6.13 -0.49
N GLY A 36 21.45 6.26 -1.65
CA GLY A 36 21.45 7.50 -2.43
C GLY A 36 20.05 7.86 -2.96
N VAL A 37 19.25 6.87 -3.32
CA VAL A 37 17.85 7.08 -3.73
C VAL A 37 17.00 7.42 -2.52
N ALA A 38 17.20 6.77 -1.36
CA ALA A 38 16.54 7.17 -0.12
C ALA A 38 16.87 8.62 0.29
N ALA A 39 18.13 9.04 0.18
CA ALA A 39 18.52 10.41 0.48
C ALA A 39 17.80 11.42 -0.44
N ALA A 40 17.73 11.13 -1.73
CA ALA A 40 17.05 11.99 -2.71
C ALA A 40 15.52 12.01 -2.55
N MET A 41 14.90 10.85 -2.31
CA MET A 41 13.44 10.72 -2.24
C MET A 41 12.86 11.11 -0.88
N LEU A 42 13.54 10.75 0.21
CA LEU A 42 13.05 10.89 1.58
C LEU A 42 13.72 12.04 2.34
N GLY A 43 14.71 12.71 1.72
CA GLY A 43 15.41 13.85 2.32
C GLY A 43 16.24 13.48 3.55
N VAL A 44 16.67 12.22 3.64
CA VAL A 44 17.59 11.75 4.69
C VAL A 44 18.99 12.25 4.35
N ASN A 45 19.72 12.77 5.34
CA ASN A 45 21.11 13.20 5.12
C ASN A 45 21.94 12.04 4.54
N PRO A 46 22.86 12.29 3.59
CA PRO A 46 23.74 11.24 3.10
C PRO A 46 24.52 10.62 4.27
N PHE A 47 24.39 9.32 4.46
CA PHE A 47 25.16 8.58 5.46
C PHE A 47 25.76 7.32 4.82
N ALA A 48 26.91 6.90 5.33
CA ALA A 48 27.49 5.60 5.00
C ALA A 48 26.77 4.53 5.83
N PRO A 49 25.93 3.66 5.23
CA PRO A 49 25.17 2.70 6.00
C PRO A 49 26.09 1.59 6.51
N GLY A 50 26.13 1.43 7.83
CA GLY A 50 26.76 0.29 8.51
C GLY A 50 26.05 -1.03 8.21
N ALA A 51 26.67 -2.15 8.61
CA ALA A 51 26.13 -3.49 8.34
C ALA A 51 24.71 -3.70 8.91
N ASP A 52 24.45 -3.18 10.11
CA ASP A 52 23.15 -3.30 10.78
C ASP A 52 22.03 -2.60 9.99
N TYR A 53 22.31 -1.40 9.46
CA TYR A 53 21.35 -0.68 8.63
C TYR A 53 21.05 -1.46 7.34
N ARG A 54 22.06 -1.98 6.66
CA ARG A 54 21.87 -2.73 5.40
C ARG A 54 21.07 -4.01 5.63
N TYR A 55 21.28 -4.68 6.76
CA TYR A 55 20.50 -5.85 7.15
C TYR A 55 19.02 -5.50 7.34
N VAL A 56 18.72 -4.48 8.15
CA VAL A 56 17.34 -4.03 8.39
C VAL A 56 16.69 -3.53 7.11
N ALA A 57 17.42 -2.76 6.29
CA ALA A 57 16.91 -2.26 5.02
C ALA A 57 16.64 -3.39 4.01
N GLY A 58 17.49 -4.43 3.99
CA GLY A 58 17.26 -5.64 3.20
C GLY A 58 16.02 -6.42 3.65
N LEU A 59 15.80 -6.55 4.96
CA LEU A 59 14.57 -7.14 5.51
C LEU A 59 13.33 -6.33 5.13
N SER A 60 13.39 -5.00 5.26
CA SER A 60 12.31 -4.11 4.83
C SER A 60 12.04 -4.24 3.33
N ALA A 61 13.09 -4.33 2.50
CA ALA A 61 12.97 -4.49 1.05
C ALA A 61 12.31 -5.83 0.68
N ALA A 62 12.71 -6.93 1.33
CA ALA A 62 12.08 -8.23 1.15
C ALA A 62 10.61 -8.22 1.57
N LEU A 63 10.27 -7.53 2.67
CA LEU A 63 8.89 -7.35 3.11
C LEU A 63 8.07 -6.56 2.09
N MET A 64 8.58 -5.45 1.57
CA MET A 64 7.90 -4.65 0.54
C MET A 64 7.70 -5.46 -0.76
N ALA A 65 8.72 -6.21 -1.21
CA ALA A 65 8.60 -7.08 -2.37
C ALA A 65 7.56 -8.20 -2.16
N GLY A 66 7.55 -8.79 -0.96
CA GLY A 66 6.55 -9.78 -0.57
C GLY A 66 5.13 -9.21 -0.54
N TRP A 67 4.97 -7.97 -0.04
CA TRP A 67 3.68 -7.27 -0.01
C TRP A 67 3.18 -6.94 -1.41
N ALA A 68 4.06 -6.48 -2.30
CA ALA A 68 3.74 -6.26 -3.70
C ALA A 68 3.25 -7.54 -4.38
N ALA A 69 3.96 -8.67 -4.18
CA ALA A 69 3.54 -9.97 -4.70
C ALA A 69 2.19 -10.43 -4.13
N LEU A 70 1.94 -10.17 -2.84
CA LEU A 70 0.66 -10.48 -2.18
C LEU A 70 -0.49 -9.68 -2.80
N LEU A 71 -0.29 -8.39 -3.11
CA LEU A 71 -1.29 -7.54 -3.76
C LEU A 71 -1.58 -8.00 -5.20
N VAL A 72 -0.55 -8.37 -5.96
CA VAL A 72 -0.73 -8.97 -7.30
C VAL A 72 -1.48 -10.31 -7.22
N TRP A 73 -1.20 -11.12 -6.19
CA TRP A 73 -1.94 -12.36 -5.98
C TRP A 73 -3.40 -12.10 -5.55
N ALA A 74 -3.64 -11.09 -4.72
CA ALA A 74 -4.97 -10.69 -4.27
C ALA A 74 -5.87 -10.23 -5.44
N ASP A 75 -5.26 -9.58 -6.43
CA ASP A 75 -5.93 -9.09 -7.64
C ASP A 75 -6.64 -10.19 -8.44
N ARG A 76 -6.21 -11.46 -8.34
CA ARG A 76 -6.88 -12.58 -9.02
C ARG A 76 -8.30 -12.84 -8.50
N GLU A 77 -8.56 -12.55 -7.23
CA GLU A 77 -9.87 -12.70 -6.60
C GLU A 77 -10.15 -11.51 -5.67
N PRO A 78 -10.34 -10.31 -6.23
CA PRO A 78 -10.21 -9.05 -5.49
C PRO A 78 -11.30 -8.87 -4.43
N VAL A 79 -12.48 -9.46 -4.66
CA VAL A 79 -13.63 -9.40 -3.74
C VAL A 79 -13.49 -10.38 -2.58
N ALA A 80 -13.05 -11.61 -2.86
CA ALA A 80 -12.84 -12.63 -1.83
C ALA A 80 -11.67 -12.28 -0.92
N ARG A 81 -10.62 -11.65 -1.48
CA ARG A 81 -9.36 -11.33 -0.79
C ARG A 81 -9.27 -9.89 -0.31
N ARG A 82 -10.41 -9.17 -0.26
CA ARG A 82 -10.50 -7.76 0.17
C ARG A 82 -9.88 -7.48 1.54
N GLY A 83 -9.75 -8.48 2.41
CA GLY A 83 -9.08 -8.35 3.71
C GLY A 83 -7.65 -7.81 3.62
N ILE A 84 -6.95 -8.05 2.50
CA ILE A 84 -5.58 -7.58 2.28
C ILE A 84 -5.52 -6.05 2.16
N LEU A 85 -6.55 -5.43 1.58
CA LEU A 85 -6.66 -3.96 1.52
C LEU A 85 -6.77 -3.37 2.93
N LEU A 86 -7.57 -4.01 3.80
CA LEU A 86 -7.70 -3.60 5.19
C LEU A 86 -6.39 -3.80 5.95
N LEU A 87 -5.71 -4.94 5.75
CA LEU A 87 -4.42 -5.24 6.35
C LEU A 87 -3.34 -4.23 5.94
N THR A 88 -3.41 -3.74 4.70
CA THR A 88 -2.47 -2.73 4.22
C THR A 88 -2.77 -1.35 4.83
N VAL A 89 -4.03 -1.00 5.08
CA VAL A 89 -4.33 0.25 5.80
C VAL A 89 -3.94 0.12 7.28
N CYS A 90 -4.34 -0.97 7.92
CA CYS A 90 -4.04 -1.29 9.30
C CYS A 90 -3.63 -2.77 9.37
N PRO A 91 -2.35 -3.08 9.67
CA PRO A 91 -1.39 -2.23 10.38
C PRO A 91 -0.40 -1.43 9.50
N VAL A 92 -0.26 -1.70 8.20
CA VAL A 92 0.93 -1.23 7.44
C VAL A 92 1.01 0.29 7.33
N VAL A 93 0.01 0.96 6.72
CA VAL A 93 0.04 2.42 6.55
C VAL A 93 0.11 3.15 7.90
N LEU A 94 -0.63 2.69 8.91
CA LEU A 94 -0.55 3.26 10.25
C LEU A 94 0.84 3.10 10.89
N GLY A 95 1.48 1.94 10.72
CA GLY A 95 2.84 1.69 11.18
C GLY A 95 3.86 2.60 10.51
N LEU A 96 3.78 2.77 9.18
CA LEU A 96 4.65 3.70 8.47
C LEU A 96 4.40 5.17 8.87
N ALA A 97 3.15 5.57 9.08
CA ALA A 97 2.82 6.91 9.54
C ALA A 97 3.39 7.18 10.94
N ALA A 98 3.30 6.19 11.86
CA ALA A 98 3.89 6.28 13.19
C ALA A 98 5.43 6.36 13.13
N ALA A 99 6.08 5.55 12.29
CA ALA A 99 7.52 5.63 12.06
C ALA A 99 7.94 6.98 11.49
N GLY A 100 7.15 7.53 10.56
CA GLY A 100 7.34 8.88 10.02
C GLY A 100 7.18 9.97 11.08
N GLY A 101 6.17 9.86 11.95
CA GLY A 101 5.98 10.74 13.10
C GLY A 101 7.17 10.73 14.05
N TYR A 102 7.69 9.55 14.36
CA TYR A 102 8.90 9.39 15.17
C TYR A 102 10.14 10.02 14.50
N ALA A 103 10.33 9.82 13.20
CA ALA A 103 11.45 10.41 12.45
C ALA A 103 11.41 11.94 12.44
N MET A 104 10.22 12.54 12.38
CA MET A 104 10.05 14.00 12.51
C MET A 104 10.32 14.46 13.95
N ALA A 105 9.78 13.76 14.95
CA ALA A 105 9.92 14.13 16.36
C ALA A 105 11.37 14.03 16.86
N SER A 106 12.15 13.09 16.31
CA SER A 106 13.58 12.92 16.61
C SER A 106 14.50 13.84 15.82
N GLY A 107 13.97 14.64 14.88
CA GLY A 107 14.76 15.53 14.03
C GLY A 107 15.58 14.81 12.95
N LEU A 108 15.36 13.52 12.74
CA LEU A 108 16.05 12.71 11.72
C LEU A 108 15.70 13.16 10.29
N VAL A 109 14.46 13.62 10.09
CA VAL A 109 13.97 14.08 8.78
C VAL A 109 13.24 15.41 8.95
N ARG A 110 13.52 16.38 8.06
CA ARG A 110 12.79 17.65 8.06
C ARG A 110 11.33 17.40 7.66
N PRO A 111 10.34 18.00 8.36
CA PRO A 111 8.92 17.76 8.07
C PRO A 111 8.52 17.98 6.60
N VAL A 112 9.16 18.94 5.91
CA VAL A 112 8.91 19.23 4.49
C VAL A 112 9.14 18.03 3.57
N HIS A 113 10.11 17.15 3.88
CA HIS A 113 10.37 15.95 3.09
C HIS A 113 9.42 14.80 3.41
N MET A 114 8.69 14.89 4.54
CA MET A 114 7.69 13.90 4.93
C MET A 114 6.29 14.20 4.37
N VAL A 115 6.01 15.44 3.98
CA VAL A 115 4.71 15.84 3.40
C VAL A 115 4.34 14.99 2.17
N PRO A 116 5.22 14.75 1.17
CA PRO A 116 4.88 13.92 0.02
C PRO A 116 4.55 12.48 0.40
N THR A 117 5.33 11.89 1.32
CA THR A 117 5.13 10.53 1.81
C THR A 117 3.81 10.39 2.56
N LEU A 118 3.48 11.34 3.44
CA LEU A 118 2.22 11.36 4.17
C LEU A 118 1.02 11.58 3.23
N ALA A 119 1.16 12.45 2.23
CA ALA A 119 0.12 12.66 1.23
C ALA A 119 -0.13 11.40 0.40
N LEU A 120 0.93 10.70 -0.03
CA LEU A 120 0.83 9.44 -0.73
C LEU A 120 0.17 8.36 0.13
N GLN A 121 0.60 8.21 1.39
CA GLN A 121 0.02 7.26 2.35
C GLN A 121 -1.47 7.52 2.57
N LEU A 122 -1.86 8.79 2.75
CA LEU A 122 -3.26 9.17 2.92
C LEU A 122 -4.08 8.86 1.66
N GLY A 123 -3.54 9.18 0.48
CA GLY A 123 -4.18 8.88 -0.80
C GLY A 123 -4.41 7.38 -1.01
N ILE A 124 -3.39 6.56 -0.76
CA ILE A 124 -3.48 5.10 -0.84
C ILE A 124 -4.47 4.56 0.19
N ALA A 125 -4.43 5.04 1.43
CA ALA A 125 -5.35 4.60 2.48
C ALA A 125 -6.81 4.89 2.11
N VAL A 126 -7.11 6.10 1.62
CA VAL A 126 -8.45 6.48 1.18
C VAL A 126 -8.92 5.60 0.02
N MET A 127 -8.05 5.38 -0.98
CA MET A 127 -8.35 4.51 -2.12
C MET A 127 -8.61 3.07 -1.68
N PHE A 128 -7.80 2.53 -0.77
CA PHE A 128 -7.93 1.16 -0.26
C PHE A 128 -9.21 0.99 0.57
N LEU A 129 -9.57 1.98 1.40
CA LEU A 129 -10.84 1.99 2.12
C LEU A 129 -12.04 2.04 1.17
N ALA A 130 -11.97 2.87 0.13
CA ALA A 130 -13.03 2.96 -0.87
C ALA A 130 -13.20 1.62 -1.63
N ALA A 131 -12.09 1.02 -2.06
CA ALA A 131 -12.09 -0.29 -2.71
C ALA A 131 -12.61 -1.39 -1.78
N TYR A 132 -12.21 -1.40 -0.50
CA TYR A 132 -12.70 -2.35 0.50
C TYR A 132 -14.21 -2.25 0.72
N ARG A 133 -14.73 -1.02 0.91
CA ARG A 133 -16.17 -0.78 1.07
C ARG A 133 -16.95 -1.24 -0.17
N ARG A 134 -16.38 -1.02 -1.36
CA ARG A 134 -17.00 -1.44 -2.63
C ARG A 134 -17.02 -2.96 -2.80
N ALA A 135 -15.92 -3.66 -2.51
CA ALA A 135 -15.90 -5.12 -2.46
C ALA A 135 -16.90 -5.68 -1.43
N GLY A 136 -17.08 -4.98 -0.31
CA GLY A 136 -18.15 -5.22 0.66
C GLY A 136 -19.54 -5.25 0.04
N ALA A 137 -19.87 -4.21 -0.72
CA ALA A 137 -21.18 -4.08 -1.39
C ALA A 137 -21.39 -5.17 -2.45
N LEU A 138 -20.39 -5.42 -3.30
CA LEU A 138 -20.47 -6.43 -4.37
C LEU A 138 -20.71 -7.84 -3.83
N ALA A 139 -20.08 -8.20 -2.71
CA ALA A 139 -20.29 -9.51 -2.10
C ALA A 139 -21.71 -9.68 -1.53
N ARG A 140 -22.32 -8.60 -1.01
CA ARG A 140 -23.70 -8.63 -0.51
C ARG A 140 -24.70 -8.77 -1.65
N GLU A 141 -24.55 -7.98 -2.71
CA GLU A 141 -25.39 -8.07 -3.91
C GLU A 141 -25.38 -9.48 -4.53
N ALA A 142 -24.22 -10.15 -4.52
CA ALA A 142 -24.12 -11.53 -5.00
C ALA A 142 -24.84 -12.54 -4.08
N ALA A 143 -24.79 -12.33 -2.77
CA ALA A 143 -25.45 -13.20 -1.79
C ALA A 143 -26.98 -13.08 -1.82
N ASP A 144 -27.51 -11.88 -2.07
CA ASP A 144 -28.96 -11.64 -2.14
C ASP A 144 -29.56 -12.30 -3.39
N ARG A 145 -28.87 -12.22 -4.54
CA ARG A 145 -29.29 -12.89 -5.80
C ARG A 145 -29.32 -14.42 -5.76
N LEU A 146 -28.66 -15.04 -4.78
CA LEU A 146 -28.67 -16.49 -4.59
C LEU A 146 -29.85 -16.96 -3.71
N LYS A 147 -30.53 -16.02 -3.04
CA LYS A 147 -31.70 -16.29 -2.19
C LYS A 147 -33.03 -16.13 -2.94
N ASP A 148 -33.01 -15.42 -4.07
CA ASP A 148 -34.14 -15.24 -5.00
C ASP A 148 -34.23 -16.40 -6.01
#